data_AF-A0A395I9G7-F1
#
_entry.id   AF-A0A395I9G7-F1
#
_cell.length_a   1.000
_cell.length_b   1.000
_cell.length_c   1.000
_cell.angle_alpha   90.00
_cell.angle_beta   90.00
_cell.angle_gamma   90.00
#
_symmetry.space_group_name_H-M   'P 1'
#
loop_
_entity.id
_entity.type
_entity.pdbx_description
1 polymer ?
#
loop_
_entity_poly.entity_id
_entity_poly.type
_entity_poly.pdbx_seq_one_letter_code
_entity_poly.pdbx_strand_id
1 'polypeptide(L)'
;LSPHFKELQHPLLLPGGVLQGSRAGDEDLVPLKSQQEALIDIYFRRIHPFLPLLGEDETRSQSASGTIPLRLLQSFCLTAFKDKSAAPSLNLGADPTVLPPERFSGLIYAAILNNLPRKEERRVLTNPILALLSLHGWGPHGCEDSTFMLSQAVHHSHTLGFHLARPGKAPSKSSRALFWCLWSLDRWSAAVNGRLLMIHDCDICQEAADVLPLFQPSFRIWLRIAEQLGWVIRSCRPVMAGNQTEQDPELCSFEEIVEASKGWGTSDEILGPLELFHHAIIILSTHSKGLQGRSRF
;
A
#
# COMPACT_ATOMS: atom_id res chain seq x y z
N LEU A 1 -30.53 -35.50 -20.42
CA LEU A 1 -31.04 -35.23 -21.78
C LEU A 1 -32.44 -34.63 -21.69
N SER A 2 -32.53 -33.30 -21.63
CA SER A 2 -33.49 -32.48 -22.39
C SER A 2 -33.10 -31.00 -22.16
N PRO A 3 -33.25 -30.12 -23.15
CA PRO A 3 -32.32 -29.01 -23.38
C PRO A 3 -32.97 -27.64 -23.16
N HIS A 4 -32.26 -26.72 -22.51
CA HIS A 4 -32.43 -25.27 -22.73
C HIS A 4 -31.26 -24.51 -22.08
N PHE A 5 -30.14 -24.43 -22.80
CA PHE A 5 -29.11 -23.42 -22.54
C PHE A 5 -28.38 -23.08 -23.85
N LYS A 6 -28.99 -22.14 -24.57
CA LYS A 6 -28.55 -21.33 -25.72
C LYS A 6 -29.46 -20.10 -25.59
N GLU A 7 -29.05 -18.85 -25.49
CA GLU A 7 -27.91 -18.07 -25.97
C GLU A 7 -27.84 -16.83 -25.08
N LEU A 8 -26.66 -16.47 -24.57
CA LEU A 8 -26.32 -15.07 -24.27
C LEU A 8 -24.84 -14.86 -24.62
N GLN A 9 -24.54 -15.01 -25.90
CA GLN A 9 -23.43 -14.29 -26.52
C GLN A 9 -23.98 -12.96 -27.01
N HIS A 10 -23.68 -11.87 -26.30
CA HIS A 10 -23.54 -10.58 -26.95
C HIS A 10 -22.34 -9.83 -26.33
N PRO A 11 -21.51 -9.18 -27.16
CA PRO A 11 -20.24 -8.62 -26.75
C PRO A 11 -20.44 -7.29 -26.02
N LEU A 12 -19.75 -7.14 -24.89
CA LEU A 12 -19.53 -5.84 -24.25
C LEU A 12 -18.69 -4.97 -25.20
N LEU A 13 -19.39 -4.19 -26.03
CA LEU A 13 -18.86 -3.05 -26.75
C LEU A 13 -18.44 -2.00 -25.71
N LEU A 14 -17.14 -1.93 -25.42
CA LEU A 14 -16.52 -0.77 -24.78
C LEU A 14 -16.59 0.41 -25.76
N PRO A 15 -17.12 1.59 -25.37
CA PRO A 15 -17.09 2.76 -26.24
C PRO A 15 -15.68 3.36 -26.25
N GLY A 16 -15.02 3.24 -27.41
CA GLY A 16 -14.27 4.33 -28.03
C GLY A 16 -12.91 4.69 -27.47
N GLY A 17 -11.86 4.38 -28.26
CA GLY A 17 -10.60 5.11 -28.20
C GLY A 17 -9.32 4.29 -28.13
N VAL A 18 -9.22 3.17 -28.86
CA VAL A 18 -7.90 2.57 -29.12
C VAL A 18 -7.14 3.53 -30.03
N LEU A 19 -6.27 4.35 -29.45
CA LEU A 19 -5.15 4.91 -30.19
C LEU A 19 -4.21 3.75 -30.55
N GLN A 20 -4.48 3.16 -31.72
CA GLN A 20 -3.53 2.30 -32.39
C GLN A 20 -2.37 3.17 -32.85
N GLY A 21 -1.29 3.09 -32.09
CA GLY A 21 -0.05 3.81 -32.35
C GLY A 21 0.99 3.43 -31.31
N SER A 22 1.40 2.15 -31.27
CA SER A 22 2.60 1.76 -30.55
C SER A 22 3.80 2.39 -31.27
N ARG A 23 4.12 3.62 -30.88
CA ARG A 23 5.44 4.23 -31.08
C ARG A 23 6.30 3.78 -29.91
N ALA A 24 7.53 3.39 -30.22
CA ALA A 24 8.58 2.99 -29.29
C ALA A 24 9.04 4.12 -28.32
N GLY A 25 8.11 4.84 -27.70
CA GLY A 25 8.37 5.98 -26.81
C GLY A 25 7.59 5.97 -25.49
N ASP A 26 6.70 5.00 -25.27
CA ASP A 26 5.87 4.91 -24.04
C ASP A 26 6.52 4.02 -22.95
N GLU A 27 7.59 3.28 -23.29
CA GLU A 27 8.23 2.33 -22.38
C GLU A 27 9.16 3.01 -21.36
N ASP A 28 9.74 4.16 -21.70
CA ASP A 28 10.77 4.88 -20.92
C ASP A 28 10.29 6.20 -20.30
N LEU A 29 9.01 6.27 -19.92
CA LEU A 29 8.45 7.45 -19.25
C LEU A 29 8.98 7.58 -17.82
N VAL A 30 10.11 8.27 -17.67
CA VAL A 30 10.68 8.70 -16.40
C VAL A 30 11.18 10.14 -16.49
N PRO A 31 11.25 10.87 -15.36
CA PRO A 31 11.86 12.20 -15.31
C PRO A 31 13.35 12.19 -15.66
N LEU A 32 13.97 13.37 -15.81
CA LEU A 32 15.43 13.50 -15.91
C LEU A 32 16.13 12.94 -14.66
N LYS A 33 17.37 12.43 -14.80
CA LYS A 33 18.09 11.76 -13.70
C LYS A 33 18.17 12.57 -12.40
N SER A 34 18.40 13.88 -12.46
CA SER A 34 18.42 14.73 -11.27
C SER A 34 17.05 14.83 -10.57
N GLN A 35 15.97 14.76 -11.35
CA GLN A 35 14.59 14.78 -10.84
C GLN A 35 14.18 13.40 -10.31
N GLN A 36 14.70 12.32 -10.92
CA GLN A 36 14.55 10.96 -10.39
C GLN A 36 15.12 10.86 -8.97
N GLU A 37 16.35 11.32 -8.74
CA GLU A 37 16.98 11.30 -7.41
C GLU A 37 16.16 12.11 -6.39
N ALA A 38 15.67 13.29 -6.77
CA ALA A 38 14.82 14.11 -5.91
C ALA A 38 13.52 13.39 -5.51
N LEU A 39 12.90 12.66 -6.43
CA LEU A 39 11.69 11.88 -6.15
C LEU A 39 11.98 10.64 -5.28
N ILE A 40 13.13 9.98 -5.50
CA ILE A 40 13.60 8.87 -4.65
C ILE A 40 13.84 9.38 -3.22
N ASP A 41 14.48 10.55 -3.06
CA ASP A 41 14.68 11.19 -1.76
C ASP A 41 13.37 11.49 -1.05
N ILE A 42 12.39 12.03 -1.78
CA ILE A 42 11.05 12.27 -1.23
C ILE A 42 10.41 10.96 -0.78
N TYR A 43 10.50 9.87 -1.55
CA TYR A 43 9.97 8.56 -1.15
C TYR A 43 10.59 8.08 0.17
N PHE A 44 11.93 8.09 0.28
CA PHE A 44 12.60 7.62 1.50
C PHE A 44 12.37 8.53 2.71
N ARG A 45 12.16 9.83 2.50
CA ARG A 45 11.83 10.75 3.59
C ARG A 45 10.37 10.64 4.04
N ARG A 46 9.42 10.47 3.12
CA ARG A 46 7.97 10.63 3.40
C ARG A 46 7.18 9.34 3.51
N ILE A 47 7.58 8.29 2.81
CA ILE A 47 6.79 7.06 2.68
C ILE A 47 7.50 5.90 3.37
N HIS A 48 8.81 5.73 3.13
CA HIS A 48 9.60 4.65 3.71
C HIS A 48 9.52 4.55 5.25
N PRO A 49 9.43 5.65 6.04
CA PRO A 49 9.31 5.54 7.50
C PRO A 49 8.05 4.80 7.97
N PHE A 50 6.98 4.83 7.16
CA PHE A 50 5.70 4.16 7.41
C PHE A 50 5.61 2.82 6.68
N LEU A 51 6.21 2.73 5.49
CA LEU A 51 6.11 1.61 4.58
C LEU A 51 7.50 1.27 4.03
N PRO A 52 8.37 0.61 4.83
CA PRO A 52 9.70 0.19 4.39
C PRO A 52 9.63 -1.02 3.44
N LEU A 53 9.04 -0.81 2.27
CA LEU A 53 8.80 -1.85 1.25
C LEU A 53 10.11 -2.38 0.63
N LEU A 54 11.16 -1.55 0.64
CA LEU A 54 12.44 -1.77 -0.04
C LEU A 54 13.58 -1.27 0.85
N GLY A 55 14.78 -1.85 0.71
CA GLY A 55 15.97 -1.40 1.44
C GLY A 55 16.50 -0.09 0.86
N GLU A 56 16.71 0.92 1.71
CA GLU A 56 17.20 2.24 1.28
C GLU A 56 18.60 2.17 0.68
N ASP A 57 19.56 1.57 1.39
CA ASP A 57 20.95 1.47 0.92
C ASP A 57 21.06 0.76 -0.44
N GLU A 58 20.32 -0.34 -0.61
CA GLU A 58 20.29 -1.10 -1.85
C GLU A 58 19.68 -0.26 -2.99
N THR A 59 18.58 0.42 -2.73
CA THR A 59 17.91 1.26 -3.74
C THR A 59 18.79 2.43 -4.16
N ARG A 60 19.43 3.11 -3.20
CA ARG A 60 20.34 4.23 -3.47
C ARG A 60 21.58 3.78 -4.25
N SER A 61 22.14 2.62 -3.87
CA SER A 61 23.25 2.02 -4.62
C SER A 61 22.85 1.73 -6.07
N GLN A 62 21.67 1.14 -6.28
CA GLN A 62 21.15 0.84 -7.62
C GLN A 62 20.85 2.10 -8.44
N SER A 63 20.39 3.18 -7.81
CA SER A 63 20.17 4.46 -8.48
C SER A 63 21.48 5.09 -8.95
N ALA A 64 22.49 5.10 -8.06
CA ALA A 64 23.82 5.60 -8.37
C ALA A 64 24.48 4.85 -9.55
N SER A 65 24.37 3.51 -9.55
CA SER A 65 24.88 2.66 -10.64
C SER A 65 24.00 2.62 -11.90
N GLY A 66 22.81 3.24 -11.87
CA GLY A 66 21.86 3.21 -12.99
C GLY A 66 21.27 1.82 -13.26
N THR A 67 21.23 0.95 -12.26
CA THR A 67 20.74 -0.44 -12.36
C THR A 67 19.37 -0.64 -11.72
N ILE A 68 18.75 0.43 -11.20
CA ILE A 68 17.41 0.37 -10.64
C ILE A 68 16.41 -0.12 -11.72
N PRO A 69 15.55 -1.11 -11.43
CA PRO A 69 14.55 -1.55 -12.39
C PRO A 69 13.60 -0.41 -12.77
N LEU A 70 13.39 -0.18 -14.06
CA LEU A 70 12.61 0.95 -14.58
C LEU A 70 11.21 1.06 -13.96
N ARG A 71 10.49 -0.05 -13.80
CA ARG A 71 9.14 -0.06 -13.21
C ARG A 71 9.15 0.30 -11.72
N LEU A 72 10.23 -0.04 -11.02
CA LEU A 72 10.40 0.37 -9.63
C LEU A 72 10.64 1.88 -9.53
N LEU A 73 11.52 2.40 -10.39
CA LEU A 73 11.78 3.84 -10.49
C LEU A 73 10.50 4.64 -10.81
N GLN A 74 9.72 4.19 -11.79
CA GLN A 74 8.42 4.78 -12.10
C GLN A 74 7.45 4.74 -10.91
N SER A 75 7.47 3.66 -10.12
CA SER A 75 6.64 3.54 -8.92
C SER A 75 7.07 4.52 -7.81
N PHE A 76 8.37 4.80 -7.67
CA PHE A 76 8.85 5.88 -6.80
C PHE A 76 8.34 7.24 -7.29
N CYS A 77 8.44 7.52 -8.59
CA CYS A 77 7.92 8.76 -9.17
C CYS A 77 6.40 8.92 -8.91
N LEU A 78 5.63 7.85 -9.12
CA LEU A 78 4.17 7.83 -8.93
C LEU A 78 3.74 7.94 -7.46
N THR A 79 4.62 7.65 -6.51
CA THR A 79 4.28 7.80 -5.09
C THR A 79 4.77 9.13 -4.53
N ALA A 80 5.96 9.56 -4.93
CA ALA A 80 6.59 10.81 -4.49
C ALA A 80 5.93 12.07 -5.07
N PHE A 81 5.30 12.02 -6.25
CA PHE A 81 4.73 13.22 -6.91
C PHE A 81 3.70 13.97 -6.05
N LYS A 82 3.09 13.28 -5.08
CA LYS A 82 2.08 13.83 -4.17
C LYS A 82 2.66 14.83 -3.18
N ASP A 83 3.97 14.79 -2.94
CA ASP A 83 4.63 15.77 -2.09
C ASP A 83 4.73 17.12 -2.82
N LYS A 84 4.43 18.22 -2.13
CA LYS A 84 4.49 19.56 -2.71
C LYS A 84 5.89 19.91 -3.26
N SER A 85 6.95 19.39 -2.65
CA SER A 85 8.33 19.58 -3.09
C SER A 85 8.69 18.82 -4.38
N ALA A 86 7.84 17.89 -4.83
CA ALA A 86 8.01 17.18 -6.09
C ALA A 86 7.59 17.99 -7.32
N ALA A 87 6.84 19.09 -7.16
CA ALA A 87 6.34 19.93 -8.25
C ALA A 87 7.37 20.29 -9.35
N PRO A 88 8.61 20.73 -9.02
CA PRO A 88 9.62 21.03 -10.04
C PRO A 88 10.17 19.79 -10.77
N SER A 89 9.92 18.59 -10.23
CA SER A 89 10.42 17.30 -10.73
C SER A 89 9.43 16.57 -11.64
N LEU A 90 8.24 17.14 -11.88
CA LEU A 90 7.17 16.50 -12.64
C LEU A 90 7.32 16.68 -14.16
N ASN A 91 8.45 16.26 -14.72
CA ASN A 91 8.69 16.21 -16.16
C ASN A 91 8.89 14.77 -16.65
N LEU A 92 8.84 14.56 -17.97
CA LEU A 92 8.97 13.23 -18.57
C LEU A 92 9.92 13.26 -19.76
N GLY A 93 10.81 12.27 -19.82
CA GLY A 93 11.77 12.10 -20.91
C GLY A 93 12.78 13.24 -20.96
N ALA A 94 13.11 13.67 -22.17
CA ALA A 94 14.04 14.77 -22.41
C ALA A 94 13.37 16.16 -22.38
N ASP A 95 12.04 16.23 -22.26
CA ASP A 95 11.31 17.49 -22.22
C ASP A 95 11.36 18.06 -20.79
N PRO A 96 11.98 19.24 -20.56
CA PRO A 96 12.04 19.85 -19.24
C PRO A 96 10.70 20.44 -18.78
N THR A 97 9.67 20.44 -19.64
CA THR A 97 8.36 21.02 -19.33
C THR A 97 7.70 20.29 -18.17
N VAL A 98 7.40 21.05 -17.10
CA VAL A 98 6.67 20.54 -15.94
C VAL A 98 5.21 20.28 -16.34
N LEU A 99 4.75 19.07 -16.05
CA LEU A 99 3.40 18.61 -16.30
C LEU A 99 2.50 18.86 -15.09
N PRO A 100 1.18 19.07 -15.31
CA PRO A 100 0.21 18.99 -14.24
C PRO A 100 0.27 17.60 -13.53
N PRO A 101 0.12 17.54 -12.20
CA PRO A 101 0.19 16.29 -11.44
C PRO A 101 -0.70 15.17 -12.00
N GLU A 102 -1.92 15.51 -12.42
CA GLU A 102 -2.91 14.60 -13.00
C GLU A 102 -2.37 13.90 -14.25
N ARG A 103 -1.75 14.70 -15.13
CA ARG A 103 -1.22 14.23 -16.40
C ARG A 103 0.04 13.41 -16.18
N PHE A 104 0.92 13.88 -15.30
CA PHE A 104 2.14 13.16 -14.90
C PHE A 104 1.81 11.77 -14.34
N SER A 105 0.91 11.71 -13.36
CA SER A 105 0.55 10.46 -12.71
C SER A 105 -0.18 9.51 -13.65
N GLY A 106 -1.09 10.02 -14.49
CA GLY A 106 -1.81 9.21 -15.46
C GLY A 106 -0.89 8.54 -16.49
N LEU A 107 0.09 9.28 -17.02
CA LEU A 107 1.07 8.76 -17.97
C LEU A 107 1.98 7.69 -17.34
N ILE A 108 2.54 7.97 -16.15
CA ILE A 108 3.39 7.00 -15.45
C ILE A 108 2.60 5.76 -15.05
N TYR A 109 1.39 5.91 -14.51
CA TYR A 109 0.56 4.79 -14.10
C TYR A 109 0.23 3.88 -15.28
N ALA A 110 -0.20 4.44 -16.41
CA ALA A 110 -0.46 3.69 -17.64
C ALA A 110 0.79 2.95 -18.14
N ALA A 111 1.96 3.61 -18.12
CA ALA A 111 3.23 3.01 -18.52
C ALA A 111 3.62 1.81 -17.65
N ILE A 112 3.39 1.88 -16.33
CA ILE A 112 3.64 0.78 -15.40
C ILE A 112 2.68 -0.39 -15.70
N LEU A 113 1.37 -0.12 -15.83
CA LEU A 113 0.35 -1.15 -16.08
C LEU A 113 0.58 -1.91 -17.39
N ASN A 114 0.91 -1.20 -18.47
CA ASN A 114 1.17 -1.82 -19.78
C ASN A 114 2.36 -2.78 -19.76
N ASN A 115 3.27 -2.61 -18.79
CA ASN A 115 4.56 -3.27 -18.75
C ASN A 115 4.83 -4.01 -17.43
N LEU A 116 3.79 -4.32 -16.68
CA LEU A 116 3.89 -5.04 -15.42
C LEU A 116 4.34 -6.48 -15.68
N PRO A 117 5.33 -7.02 -14.93
CA PRO A 117 5.82 -8.37 -15.17
C PRO A 117 4.72 -9.41 -14.92
N ARG A 118 4.31 -10.13 -15.96
CA ARG A 118 3.26 -11.16 -15.89
C ARG A 118 3.76 -12.54 -15.42
N LYS A 119 5.08 -12.73 -15.36
CA LYS A 119 5.68 -14.03 -15.02
C LYS A 119 5.83 -14.21 -13.51
N GLU A 120 5.45 -15.40 -13.06
CA GLU A 120 5.55 -15.90 -11.69
C GLU A 120 6.92 -15.68 -11.03
N GLU A 121 7.99 -15.89 -11.79
CA GLU A 121 9.39 -15.84 -11.32
C GLU A 121 9.82 -14.42 -10.88
N ARG A 122 9.11 -13.38 -11.31
CA ARG A 122 9.45 -11.98 -11.01
C ARG A 122 8.67 -11.39 -9.83
N ARG A 123 7.86 -12.20 -9.15
CA ARG A 123 7.00 -11.75 -8.04
C ARG A 123 7.73 -11.00 -6.93
N VAL A 124 8.99 -11.35 -6.65
CA VAL A 124 9.79 -10.66 -5.61
C VAL A 124 9.96 -9.17 -5.92
N LEU A 125 10.18 -8.81 -7.19
CA LEU A 125 10.27 -7.41 -7.62
C LEU A 125 8.90 -6.81 -7.92
N THR A 126 7.96 -7.61 -8.43
CA THR A 126 6.61 -7.14 -8.73
C THR A 126 5.83 -6.77 -7.47
N ASN A 127 6.06 -7.46 -6.34
CA ASN A 127 5.31 -7.25 -5.11
C ASN A 127 5.48 -5.83 -4.51
N PRO A 128 6.70 -5.29 -4.31
CA PRO A 128 6.85 -3.90 -3.86
C PRO A 128 6.31 -2.88 -4.87
N ILE A 129 6.37 -3.16 -6.18
CA ILE A 129 5.75 -2.31 -7.21
C ILE A 129 4.23 -2.25 -7.01
N LEU A 130 3.56 -3.41 -6.91
CA LEU A 130 2.11 -3.47 -6.66
C LEU A 130 1.72 -2.79 -5.35
N ALA A 131 2.53 -2.96 -4.29
CA ALA A 131 2.32 -2.26 -3.02
C ALA A 131 2.38 -0.74 -3.20
N LEU A 132 3.38 -0.21 -3.93
CA LEU A 132 3.47 1.22 -4.25
C LEU A 132 2.30 1.71 -5.10
N LEU A 133 1.89 0.93 -6.11
CA LEU A 133 0.73 1.26 -6.94
C LEU A 133 -0.56 1.32 -6.13
N SER A 134 -0.69 0.49 -5.07
CA SER A 134 -1.85 0.55 -4.19
C SER A 134 -2.00 1.89 -3.46
N LEU A 135 -0.92 2.67 -3.34
CA LEU A 135 -0.99 4.03 -2.78
C LEU A 135 -1.56 5.05 -3.78
N HIS A 136 -1.72 4.70 -5.06
CA HIS A 136 -2.24 5.58 -6.09
C HIS A 136 -3.74 5.33 -6.32
N GLY A 137 -4.58 6.22 -5.78
CA GLY A 137 -6.01 6.27 -6.07
C GLY A 137 -6.39 7.62 -6.65
N TRP A 138 -6.19 7.82 -7.95
CA TRP A 138 -6.57 9.04 -8.66
C TRP A 138 -7.74 8.81 -9.61
N GLY A 139 -8.65 9.78 -9.71
CA GLY A 139 -9.81 9.73 -10.62
C GLY A 139 -10.98 8.86 -10.13
N PRO A 140 -12.05 8.71 -10.95
CA PRO A 140 -13.31 8.07 -10.54
C PRO A 140 -13.18 6.62 -10.09
N HIS A 141 -12.23 5.87 -10.67
CA HIS A 141 -11.97 4.46 -10.37
C HIS A 141 -10.75 4.24 -9.46
N GLY A 142 -10.14 5.32 -8.95
CA GLY A 142 -8.87 5.25 -8.24
C GLY A 142 -8.90 4.35 -7.00
N CYS A 143 -10.03 4.31 -6.29
CA CYS A 143 -10.24 3.39 -5.17
C CYS A 143 -10.23 1.92 -5.61
N GLU A 144 -10.95 1.60 -6.69
CA GLU A 144 -11.04 0.24 -7.22
C GLU A 144 -9.68 -0.24 -7.70
N ASP A 145 -8.98 0.58 -8.47
CA ASP A 145 -7.64 0.31 -8.97
C ASP A 145 -6.62 0.10 -7.84
N SER A 146 -6.59 1.02 -6.86
CA SER A 146 -5.74 0.93 -5.68
C SER A 146 -5.95 -0.38 -4.91
N THR A 147 -7.20 -0.74 -4.62
CA THR A 147 -7.54 -1.98 -3.91
C THR A 147 -7.20 -3.22 -4.74
N PHE A 148 -7.35 -3.16 -6.06
CA PHE A 148 -6.98 -4.25 -6.96
C PHE A 148 -5.45 -4.45 -7.05
N MET A 149 -4.65 -3.38 -7.01
CA MET A 149 -3.20 -3.50 -6.91
C MET A 149 -2.77 -4.11 -5.57
N LEU A 150 -3.41 -3.69 -4.47
CA LEU A 150 -3.15 -4.26 -3.15
C LEU A 150 -3.49 -5.76 -3.09
N SER A 151 -4.63 -6.18 -3.65
CA SER A 151 -5.04 -7.58 -3.63
C SER A 151 -4.06 -8.48 -4.40
N GLN A 152 -3.51 -8.00 -5.52
CA GLN A 152 -2.45 -8.70 -6.24
C GLN A 152 -1.16 -8.78 -5.42
N ALA A 153 -0.78 -7.70 -4.71
CA ALA A 153 0.39 -7.70 -3.84
C ALA A 153 0.25 -8.71 -2.68
N VAL A 154 -0.91 -8.72 -2.02
CA VAL A 154 -1.24 -9.70 -0.97
C VAL A 154 -1.21 -11.12 -1.52
N HIS A 155 -1.83 -11.37 -2.68
CA HIS A 155 -1.77 -12.67 -3.33
C HIS A 155 -0.33 -13.13 -3.60
N HIS A 156 0.52 -12.26 -4.17
CA HIS A 156 1.94 -12.57 -4.39
C HIS A 156 2.66 -12.89 -3.09
N SER A 157 2.40 -12.10 -2.03
CA SER A 157 2.97 -12.31 -0.70
C SER A 157 2.58 -13.67 -0.11
N HIS A 158 1.32 -14.08 -0.28
CA HIS A 158 0.83 -15.39 0.13
C HIS A 158 1.49 -16.52 -0.66
N THR A 159 1.57 -16.41 -1.98
CA THR A 159 2.19 -17.46 -2.81
C THR A 159 3.69 -17.60 -2.56
N LEU A 160 4.38 -16.51 -2.20
CA LEU A 160 5.78 -16.56 -1.75
C LEU A 160 5.92 -17.11 -0.32
N GLY A 161 4.82 -17.22 0.42
CA GLY A 161 4.78 -17.71 1.80
C GLY A 161 5.41 -16.75 2.79
N PHE A 162 5.33 -15.43 2.56
CA PHE A 162 5.90 -14.43 3.48
C PHE A 162 5.14 -14.33 4.82
N HIS A 163 3.90 -14.82 4.88
CA HIS A 163 3.09 -14.92 6.09
C HIS A 163 3.53 -16.06 7.04
N LEU A 164 4.35 -17.00 6.56
CA LEU A 164 4.73 -18.20 7.30
C LEU A 164 6.13 -18.07 7.94
N ALA A 165 6.27 -18.56 9.17
CA ALA A 165 7.57 -18.82 9.77
C ALA A 165 8.09 -20.18 9.28
N ARG A 166 9.16 -20.17 8.45
CA ARG A 166 9.74 -21.41 7.91
C ARG A 166 10.86 -21.93 8.81
N PRO A 167 10.81 -23.19 9.30
CA PRO A 167 11.88 -23.80 10.07
C PRO A 167 13.20 -23.80 9.28
N GLY A 168 14.31 -23.37 9.90
CA GLY A 168 15.65 -23.40 9.31
C GLY A 168 15.94 -22.35 8.22
N LYS A 169 14.97 -21.50 7.84
CA LYS A 169 15.19 -20.41 6.88
C LYS A 169 14.48 -19.14 7.35
N ALA A 170 15.20 -18.32 8.10
CA ALA A 170 14.69 -17.01 8.49
C ALA A 170 14.44 -16.15 7.23
N PRO A 171 13.25 -15.56 7.05
CA PRO A 171 13.01 -14.64 5.95
C PRO A 171 13.94 -13.42 6.08
N SER A 172 14.33 -12.86 4.93
CA SER A 172 15.12 -11.63 4.91
C SER A 172 14.37 -10.50 5.64
N LYS A 173 15.10 -9.53 6.19
CA LYS A 173 14.51 -8.37 6.85
C LYS A 173 13.55 -7.63 5.90
N SER A 174 13.92 -7.51 4.62
CA SER A 174 13.13 -6.86 3.57
C SER A 174 11.83 -7.61 3.26
N SER A 175 11.86 -8.95 3.15
CA SER A 175 10.64 -9.74 2.92
C SER A 175 9.67 -9.66 4.11
N ARG A 176 10.19 -9.64 5.34
CA ARG A 176 9.38 -9.40 6.54
C ARG A 176 8.77 -8.01 6.54
N ALA A 177 9.58 -6.98 6.28
CA ALA A 177 9.11 -5.60 6.20
C ALA A 177 7.99 -5.46 5.16
N LEU A 178 8.20 -6.01 3.96
CA LEU A 178 7.21 -6.00 2.88
C LEU A 178 5.89 -6.67 3.29
N PHE A 179 5.93 -7.84 3.93
CA PHE A 179 4.71 -8.49 4.43
C PHE A 179 3.95 -7.61 5.42
N TRP A 180 4.65 -7.06 6.41
CA TRP A 180 4.01 -6.22 7.43
C TRP A 180 3.52 -4.87 6.88
N CYS A 181 4.18 -4.32 5.85
CA CYS A 181 3.63 -3.21 5.08
C CYS A 181 2.28 -3.60 4.45
N LEU A 182 2.21 -4.75 3.77
CA LEU A 182 0.96 -5.22 3.15
C LEU A 182 -0.14 -5.50 4.18
N TRP A 183 0.21 -6.12 5.30
CA TRP A 183 -0.71 -6.36 6.42
C TRP A 183 -1.31 -5.07 6.97
N SER A 184 -0.50 -4.01 7.10
CA SER A 184 -0.97 -2.71 7.53
C SER A 184 -1.82 -2.01 6.46
N LEU A 185 -1.39 -2.07 5.19
CA LEU A 185 -2.11 -1.48 4.06
C LEU A 185 -3.47 -2.14 3.85
N ASP A 186 -3.61 -3.44 4.10
CA ASP A 186 -4.89 -4.15 4.03
C ASP A 186 -5.92 -3.56 5.00
N ARG A 187 -5.51 -3.25 6.24
CA ARG A 187 -6.37 -2.61 7.25
C ARG A 187 -6.75 -1.20 6.87
N TRP A 188 -5.78 -0.41 6.43
CA TRP A 188 -6.04 0.96 5.98
C TRP A 188 -6.95 0.98 4.75
N SER A 189 -6.71 0.11 3.79
CA SER A 189 -7.55 -0.05 2.62
C SER A 189 -8.97 -0.49 2.98
N ALA A 190 -9.13 -1.45 3.90
CA ALA A 190 -10.44 -1.87 4.39
C ALA A 190 -11.21 -0.70 5.03
N ALA A 191 -10.55 0.09 5.87
CA ALA A 191 -11.17 1.23 6.53
C ALA A 191 -11.51 2.38 5.57
N VAL A 192 -10.61 2.72 4.64
CA VAL A 192 -10.78 3.85 3.71
C VAL A 192 -11.72 3.52 2.56
N ASN A 193 -11.64 2.29 2.03
CA ASN A 193 -12.34 1.89 0.81
C ASN A 193 -13.55 0.98 1.07
N GLY A 194 -13.89 0.71 2.34
CA GLY A 194 -15.00 -0.17 2.71
C GLY A 194 -14.82 -1.62 2.24
N ARG A 195 -13.58 -2.09 2.13
CA ARG A 195 -13.25 -3.45 1.67
C ARG A 195 -13.13 -4.42 2.84
N LEU A 196 -13.27 -5.72 2.54
CA LEU A 196 -12.97 -6.78 3.50
C LEU A 196 -11.45 -6.89 3.67
N LEU A 197 -11.01 -7.31 4.87
CA LEU A 197 -9.62 -7.66 5.11
C LEU A 197 -9.25 -8.90 4.27
N MET A 198 -8.13 -8.80 3.56
CA MET A 198 -7.56 -9.89 2.76
C MET A 198 -6.58 -10.74 3.56
N ILE A 199 -5.91 -10.17 4.57
CA ILE A 199 -4.97 -10.86 5.44
C ILE A 199 -5.61 -11.06 6.80
N HIS A 200 -6.05 -12.30 7.06
CA HIS A 200 -6.61 -12.69 8.35
C HIS A 200 -5.49 -13.02 9.34
N ASP A 201 -5.61 -12.58 10.59
CA ASP A 201 -4.55 -12.79 11.60
C ASP A 201 -4.33 -14.27 11.92
N CYS A 202 -5.38 -15.11 11.81
CA CYS A 202 -5.27 -16.56 11.95
C CYS A 202 -4.43 -17.25 10.86
N ASP A 203 -4.19 -16.58 9.73
CA ASP A 203 -3.40 -17.13 8.63
C ASP A 203 -1.91 -16.74 8.73
N ILE A 204 -1.49 -16.08 9.81
CA ILE A 204 -0.12 -15.60 10.03
C ILE A 204 0.50 -16.39 11.17
N CYS A 205 1.76 -16.81 11.04
CA CYS A 205 2.44 -17.57 12.11
C CYS A 205 3.06 -16.69 13.21
N GLN A 206 2.90 -15.37 13.14
CA GLN A 206 3.57 -14.38 14.00
C GLN A 206 2.63 -13.20 14.23
N GLU A 207 2.67 -12.62 15.43
CA GLU A 207 1.98 -11.38 15.76
C GLU A 207 2.83 -10.16 15.42
N ALA A 208 2.20 -8.98 15.34
CA ALA A 208 2.93 -7.75 15.06
C ALA A 208 4.01 -7.52 16.13
N ALA A 209 3.66 -7.74 17.40
CA ALA A 209 4.54 -7.62 18.56
C ALA A 209 5.86 -8.40 18.40
N ASP A 210 5.83 -9.59 17.80
CA ASP A 210 7.00 -10.45 17.61
C ASP A 210 8.04 -9.82 16.67
N VAL A 211 7.59 -9.02 15.71
CA VAL A 211 8.44 -8.46 14.66
C VAL A 211 8.81 -6.99 14.89
N LEU A 212 8.08 -6.27 15.75
CA LEU A 212 8.36 -4.86 16.05
C LEU A 212 9.85 -4.59 16.35
N PRO A 213 10.56 -5.39 17.17
CA PRO A 213 11.98 -5.12 17.50
C PRO A 213 12.91 -5.07 16.28
N LEU A 214 12.50 -5.62 15.13
CA LEU A 214 13.29 -5.67 13.90
C LEU A 214 13.28 -4.35 13.13
N PHE A 215 12.29 -3.49 13.38
CA PHE A 215 12.00 -2.31 12.56
C PHE A 215 12.40 -1.00 13.22
N GLN A 216 12.42 0.08 12.45
CA GLN A 216 12.64 1.43 12.97
C GLN A 216 11.42 1.93 13.77
N PRO A 217 11.60 2.86 14.74
CA PRO A 217 10.51 3.31 15.60
C PRO A 217 9.27 3.82 14.86
N SER A 218 9.44 4.58 13.76
CA SER A 218 8.32 5.09 12.96
C SER A 218 7.42 3.96 12.42
N PHE A 219 8.03 2.89 11.89
CA PHE A 219 7.28 1.75 11.35
C PHE A 219 6.65 0.93 12.48
N ARG A 220 7.28 0.85 13.66
CA ARG A 220 6.68 0.21 14.82
C ARG A 220 5.40 0.91 15.26
N ILE A 221 5.43 2.24 15.35
CA ILE A 221 4.25 3.05 15.68
C ILE A 221 3.16 2.80 14.63
N TRP A 222 3.51 2.88 13.34
CA TRP A 222 2.57 2.59 12.24
C TRP A 222 1.91 1.21 12.37
N LEU A 223 2.67 0.16 12.67
CA LEU A 223 2.14 -1.19 12.84
C LEU A 223 1.22 -1.32 14.06
N ARG A 224 1.55 -0.68 15.19
CA ARG A 224 0.68 -0.66 16.37
C ARG A 224 -0.63 0.10 16.13
N ILE A 225 -0.57 1.21 15.39
CA ILE A 225 -1.76 1.95 14.95
C ILE A 225 -2.61 1.07 14.03
N ALA A 226 -1.99 0.40 13.04
CA ALA A 226 -2.70 -0.52 12.16
C ALA A 226 -3.31 -1.71 12.93
N GLU A 227 -2.61 -2.23 13.94
CA GLU A 227 -3.13 -3.25 14.84
C GLU A 227 -4.43 -2.79 15.50
N GLN A 228 -4.41 -1.62 16.19
CA GLN A 228 -5.60 -0.99 16.76
C GLN A 228 -6.74 -0.82 15.75
N LEU A 229 -6.43 -0.39 14.53
CA LEU A 229 -7.43 -0.32 13.46
C LEU A 229 -8.05 -1.68 13.15
N GLY A 230 -7.26 -2.75 13.14
CA GLY A 230 -7.75 -4.12 12.98
C GLY A 230 -8.71 -4.57 14.08
N TRP A 231 -8.50 -4.14 15.33
CA TRP A 231 -9.46 -4.35 16.43
C TRP A 231 -10.77 -3.60 16.17
N VAL A 232 -10.70 -2.31 15.81
CA VAL A 232 -11.89 -1.50 15.51
C VAL A 232 -12.69 -2.07 14.33
N ILE A 233 -12.01 -2.50 13.25
CA ILE A 233 -12.66 -3.12 12.10
C ILE A 233 -13.43 -4.38 12.51
N ARG A 234 -12.86 -5.22 13.40
CA ARG A 234 -13.54 -6.41 13.92
C ARG A 234 -14.81 -6.04 14.69
N SER A 235 -14.74 -5.05 15.58
CA SER A 235 -15.91 -4.56 16.33
C SER A 235 -17.00 -3.94 15.45
N CYS A 236 -16.65 -3.46 14.25
CA CYS A 236 -17.61 -2.96 13.26
C CYS A 236 -18.30 -4.07 12.45
N ARG A 237 -17.87 -5.34 12.54
CA ARG A 237 -18.44 -6.42 11.73
C ARG A 237 -19.88 -6.72 12.16
N PRO A 238 -20.78 -7.05 11.23
CA PRO A 238 -22.13 -7.50 11.57
C PRO A 238 -22.06 -8.78 12.41
N VAL A 239 -22.48 -8.71 13.67
CA VAL A 239 -22.54 -9.89 14.56
C VAL A 239 -23.84 -10.64 14.28
N MET A 240 -23.75 -11.97 14.04
CA MET A 240 -24.95 -12.80 14.03
C MET A 240 -25.58 -12.78 15.43
N ALA A 241 -26.87 -12.46 15.49
CA ALA A 241 -27.61 -12.34 16.76
C ALA A 241 -27.40 -13.59 17.64
N GLY A 242 -26.78 -13.41 18.81
CA GLY A 242 -26.61 -14.46 19.82
C GLY A 242 -25.20 -14.62 20.41
N ASN A 243 -24.16 -14.06 19.78
CA ASN A 243 -22.77 -14.21 20.25
C ASN A 243 -22.19 -12.86 20.74
N GLN A 244 -22.75 -12.31 21.81
CA GLN A 244 -22.23 -11.09 22.44
C GLN A 244 -21.10 -11.44 23.41
N THR A 245 -19.91 -11.70 22.89
CA THR A 245 -18.71 -11.90 23.73
C THR A 245 -17.47 -11.22 23.17
N GLU A 246 -17.60 -10.12 22.43
CA GLU A 246 -16.44 -9.29 22.10
C GLU A 246 -16.39 -8.12 23.08
N GLN A 247 -15.41 -8.18 23.99
CA GLN A 247 -15.03 -7.04 24.83
C GLN A 247 -14.65 -5.87 23.93
N ASP A 248 -15.05 -4.68 24.34
CA ASP A 248 -14.67 -3.43 23.69
C ASP A 248 -13.13 -3.36 23.60
N PRO A 249 -12.55 -3.05 22.42
CA PRO A 249 -11.11 -2.97 22.30
C PRO A 249 -10.60 -1.80 23.15
N GLU A 250 -9.75 -2.10 24.12
CA GLU A 250 -9.01 -1.10 24.88
C GLU A 250 -7.89 -0.56 23.99
N LEU A 251 -8.11 0.62 23.42
CA LEU A 251 -7.15 1.29 22.55
C LEU A 251 -6.16 2.08 23.41
N CYS A 252 -4.86 1.83 23.23
CA CYS A 252 -3.82 2.64 23.84
C CYS A 252 -3.86 4.07 23.29
N SER A 253 -3.49 5.04 24.13
CA SER A 253 -3.18 6.42 23.73
C SER A 253 -2.02 6.48 22.74
N PHE A 254 -1.89 7.60 22.04
CA PHE A 254 -0.80 7.79 21.09
C PHE A 254 0.57 7.78 21.80
N GLU A 255 0.66 8.42 22.97
CA GLU A 255 1.87 8.50 23.79
C GLU A 255 2.34 7.11 24.26
N GLU A 256 1.41 6.24 24.67
CA GLU A 256 1.73 4.86 25.04
C GLU A 256 2.29 4.07 23.84
N ILE A 257 1.73 4.28 22.64
CA ILE A 257 2.24 3.64 21.41
C ILE A 257 3.65 4.15 21.10
N VAL A 258 3.90 5.46 21.22
CA VAL A 258 5.21 6.08 20.98
C VAL A 258 6.24 5.56 21.98
N GLU A 259 5.91 5.52 23.27
CA GLU A 259 6.77 4.98 24.33
C GLU A 259 7.11 3.51 24.07
N ALA A 260 6.09 2.66 23.85
CA ALA A 260 6.26 1.23 23.60
C ALA A 260 7.05 0.94 22.32
N SER A 261 7.08 1.87 21.37
CA SER A 261 7.83 1.77 20.11
C SER A 261 9.25 2.34 20.20
N LYS A 262 9.61 2.98 21.32
CA LYS A 262 10.85 3.78 21.50
C LYS A 262 10.92 4.93 20.49
N GLY A 263 9.80 5.61 20.32
CA GLY A 263 9.51 6.54 19.23
C GLY A 263 9.83 8.01 19.48
N TRP A 264 10.11 8.43 20.72
CA TRP A 264 10.30 9.85 21.07
C TRP A 264 11.45 10.56 20.34
N GLY A 265 12.39 9.82 19.77
CA GLY A 265 13.45 10.39 18.92
C GLY A 265 13.08 10.56 17.44
N THR A 266 11.87 10.20 17.05
CA THR A 266 11.36 10.34 15.67
C THR A 266 11.00 11.80 15.42
N SER A 267 11.25 12.32 14.21
CA SER A 267 10.93 13.71 13.90
C SER A 267 9.42 14.00 13.93
N ASP A 268 9.07 15.23 14.29
CA ASP A 268 7.67 15.70 14.30
C ASP A 268 7.01 15.61 12.91
N GLU A 269 7.81 15.72 11.85
CA GLU A 269 7.37 15.53 10.47
C GLU A 269 6.74 14.15 10.23
N ILE A 270 7.17 13.14 10.99
CA ILE A 270 6.67 11.77 10.92
C ILE A 270 5.66 11.49 12.05
N LEU A 271 5.89 12.01 13.26
CA LEU A 271 4.98 11.82 14.39
C LEU A 271 3.62 12.49 14.17
N GLY A 272 3.57 13.70 13.61
CA GLY A 272 2.32 14.43 13.39
C GLY A 272 1.30 13.65 12.53
N PRO A 273 1.69 13.10 11.37
CA PRO A 273 0.81 12.22 10.60
C PRO A 273 0.40 10.94 11.35
N LEU A 274 1.31 10.30 12.10
CA LEU A 274 0.98 9.11 12.90
C LEU A 274 -0.08 9.42 13.97
N GLU A 275 0.05 10.56 14.64
CA GLU A 275 -0.90 11.02 15.64
C GLU A 275 -2.27 11.28 15.00
N LEU A 276 -2.32 11.90 13.83
CA LEU A 276 -3.56 12.10 13.08
C LEU A 276 -4.24 10.77 12.72
N PHE A 277 -3.47 9.78 12.27
CA PHE A 277 -3.98 8.45 11.95
C PHE A 277 -4.53 7.73 13.20
N HIS A 278 -3.86 7.85 14.34
CA HIS A 278 -4.34 7.33 15.62
C HIS A 278 -5.67 7.98 16.02
N HIS A 279 -5.76 9.30 15.99
CA HIS A 279 -7.00 10.02 16.31
C HIS A 279 -8.18 9.60 15.41
N ALA A 280 -7.93 9.37 14.12
CA ALA A 280 -8.96 8.87 13.20
C ALA A 280 -9.52 7.50 13.65
N ILE A 281 -8.67 6.61 14.16
CA ILE A 281 -9.08 5.30 14.70
C ILE A 281 -9.92 5.47 15.96
N ILE A 282 -9.52 6.37 16.87
CA ILE A 282 -10.30 6.68 18.08
C ILE A 282 -11.70 7.15 17.68
N ILE A 283 -11.82 8.08 16.73
CA ILE A 283 -13.11 8.57 16.24
C ILE A 283 -13.95 7.42 15.66
N LEU A 284 -13.37 6.58 14.80
CA LEU A 284 -14.06 5.41 14.22
C LEU A 284 -14.56 4.44 15.29
N SER A 285 -13.77 4.19 16.34
CA SER A 285 -14.16 3.32 17.45
C SER A 285 -15.38 3.85 18.21
N THR A 286 -15.46 5.16 18.45
CA THR A 286 -16.60 5.77 19.16
C THR A 286 -17.89 5.73 18.34
N HIS A 287 -17.79 5.92 17.02
CA HIS A 287 -18.95 5.87 16.13
C HIS A 287 -19.53 4.44 16.05
N SER A 288 -18.67 3.43 16.00
CA SER A 288 -19.08 2.01 16.05
C SER A 288 -19.94 1.71 17.28
N LYS A 289 -19.51 2.18 18.46
CA LYS A 289 -20.27 2.04 19.72
C LYS A 289 -21.65 2.70 19.65
N GLY A 290 -21.73 3.89 19.03
CA GLY A 290 -23.00 4.60 18.82
C GLY A 290 -23.99 3.84 17.94
N LEU A 291 -23.52 3.15 16.90
CA LEU A 291 -24.36 2.32 16.03
C LEU A 291 -24.86 1.05 16.74
N GLN A 292 -23.98 0.37 17.48
CA GLN A 292 -24.37 -0.81 18.27
C GLN A 292 -25.40 -0.47 19.35
N GLY A 293 -25.28 0.70 20.00
CA GLY A 293 -26.24 1.18 20.99
C GLY A 293 -27.63 1.50 20.40
N ARG A 294 -27.72 1.89 19.12
CA ARG A 294 -28.98 2.20 18.44
C ARG A 294 -29.72 0.97 17.91
N SER A 295 -29.01 -0.13 17.64
CA SER A 295 -29.62 -1.40 17.21
C SER A 295 -30.33 -2.16 18.36
N ARG A 296 -30.39 -1.59 19.56
CA ARG A 296 -31.02 -2.18 20.76
C ARG A 296 -32.47 -1.73 21.00
N PHE A 297 -33.15 -1.18 19.99
CA PHE A 297 -34.56 -0.79 20.04
C PHE A 297 -35.38 -1.54 18.98
#